data_AF-A0A0R1RJ22-F1
#
_entry.id   AF-A0A0R1RJ22-F1
#
_cell.length_a   1.000
_cell.length_b   1.000
_cell.length_c   1.000
_cell.angle_alpha   90.00
_cell.angle_beta   90.00
_cell.angle_gamma   90.00
#
_symmetry.space_group_name_H-M   'P 1'
#
loop_
_entity.id
_entity.type
_entity.pdbx_description
1 polymer ?
#
loop_
_entity_poly.entity_id
_entity_poly.type
_entity_poly.pdbx_seq_one_letter_code
_entity_poly.pdbx_strand_id
1 'polypeptide(L)'
;MPIHYPNGKPYQGGAQTAAQAVNYGGRGMTLEQELNATNDYYRQLRMAVVYKKPTPIQIVKVDYPSRAQAVIKEAYFKTPSTTDYNGVYQGLYLDFEAKETKNKASFPLKNFHPHQIRHFSECLGQAGVCFVVMRFVTLHRLFVYPASNLIMYWQAADTGGRKSIPLTDIETNGFELHPKLQPPIPYLAGVDWLIQTKKVGIIDE
;
A
#
# COMPACT_ATOMS: atom_id res chain seq x y z
N MET A 1 20.17 50.51 -15.84
CA MET A 1 21.39 49.85 -16.36
C MET A 1 21.30 48.36 -16.08
N PRO A 2 21.47 47.47 -17.07
CA PRO A 2 21.38 46.02 -16.86
C PRO A 2 22.67 45.48 -16.20
N ILE A 3 22.53 44.80 -15.07
CA ILE A 3 23.62 44.16 -14.34
C ILE A 3 24.02 42.88 -15.10
N HIS A 4 25.29 42.77 -15.49
CA HIS A 4 25.85 41.61 -16.19
C HIS A 4 26.91 40.91 -15.31
N TYR A 5 26.90 39.58 -15.28
CA TYR A 5 27.91 38.76 -14.60
C TYR A 5 29.02 38.32 -15.58
N PRO A 6 30.21 37.90 -15.07
CA PRO A 6 31.43 37.69 -15.86
C PRO A 6 31.37 36.64 -16.98
N ASN A 7 30.31 35.82 -17.07
CA ASN A 7 30.14 34.78 -18.09
C ASN A 7 29.12 35.13 -19.19
N GLY A 8 28.82 36.42 -19.41
CA GLY A 8 28.18 36.91 -20.63
C GLY A 8 26.74 36.44 -20.90
N LYS A 9 26.08 35.79 -19.93
CA LYS A 9 24.66 35.42 -20.05
C LYS A 9 23.77 36.53 -19.47
N PRO A 10 22.72 36.97 -20.20
CA PRO A 10 21.81 37.99 -19.71
C PRO A 10 21.00 37.48 -18.51
N TYR A 11 20.78 38.36 -17.52
CA TYR A 11 19.93 38.09 -16.36
C TYR A 11 18.46 37.98 -16.81
N GLN A 12 17.92 36.75 -16.85
CA GLN A 12 16.49 36.51 -17.02
C GLN A 12 15.84 36.40 -15.63
N GLY A 13 15.13 37.44 -15.21
CA GLY A 13 14.24 37.40 -14.06
C GLY A 13 13.02 36.53 -14.37
N GLY A 14 13.18 35.21 -14.26
CA GLY A 14 12.07 34.27 -14.29
C GLY A 14 11.33 34.32 -12.96
N ALA A 15 10.01 34.55 -13.02
CA ALA A 15 9.12 34.46 -11.87
C ALA A 15 9.42 33.17 -11.09
N GLN A 16 9.65 33.32 -9.78
CA GLN A 16 9.76 32.20 -8.86
C GLN A 16 8.48 31.37 -8.99
N THR A 17 8.54 30.28 -9.75
CA THR A 17 7.55 29.21 -9.65
C THR A 17 7.53 28.81 -8.19
N ALA A 18 6.36 28.94 -7.57
CA ALA A 18 6.13 28.68 -6.16
C ALA A 18 6.97 27.47 -5.73
N ALA A 19 7.92 27.71 -4.82
CA ALA A 19 8.65 26.65 -4.17
C ALA A 19 7.61 25.64 -3.68
N GLN A 20 7.73 24.39 -4.12
CA GLN A 20 6.88 23.31 -3.60
C GLN A 20 6.96 23.40 -2.09
N ALA A 21 5.83 23.74 -1.47
CA ALA A 21 5.70 23.73 -0.03
C ALA A 21 5.96 22.29 0.41
N VAL A 22 7.19 22.04 0.88
CA VAL A 22 7.51 20.82 1.59
C VAL A 22 6.74 20.93 2.90
N ASN A 23 5.54 20.35 2.92
CA ASN A 23 4.72 20.29 4.12
C ASN A 23 5.39 19.35 5.13
N TYR A 24 6.26 19.91 5.97
CA TYR A 24 6.79 19.28 7.17
C TYR A 24 5.72 19.25 8.28
N GLY A 25 4.58 18.61 7.99
CA GLY A 25 3.46 18.51 8.93
C GLY A 25 2.58 17.32 8.57
N GLY A 26 2.75 16.21 9.29
CA GLY A 26 2.02 14.94 9.12
C GLY A 26 0.53 15.01 9.48
N ARG A 27 -0.22 15.96 8.93
CA ARG A 27 -1.69 15.99 8.96
C ARG A 27 -2.19 16.21 7.53
N GLY A 28 -2.42 15.11 6.80
CA GLY A 28 -2.97 15.15 5.45
C GLY A 28 -2.36 14.18 4.44
N MET A 29 -1.39 13.35 4.84
CA MET A 29 -0.88 12.30 3.95
C MET A 29 -1.92 11.18 3.82
N THR A 30 -2.06 10.65 2.60
CA THR A 30 -2.91 9.49 2.36
C THR A 30 -2.28 8.23 2.95
N LEU A 31 -3.09 7.22 3.26
CA LEU A 31 -2.59 5.90 3.68
C LEU A 31 -1.53 5.35 2.71
N GLU A 32 -1.73 5.55 1.40
CA GLU A 32 -0.77 5.17 0.37
C GLU A 32 0.58 5.89 0.50
N GLN A 33 0.58 7.21 0.70
CA GLN A 33 1.82 7.98 0.82
C GLN A 33 2.61 7.56 2.06
N GLU A 34 1.93 7.34 3.17
CA GLU A 34 2.55 6.85 4.40
C GLU A 34 3.13 5.43 4.24
N LEU A 35 2.44 4.54 3.50
CA LEU A 35 2.95 3.20 3.18
C LEU A 35 4.16 3.26 2.26
N ASN A 36 4.14 4.12 1.24
CA ASN A 36 5.29 4.29 0.35
C ASN A 36 6.52 4.79 1.12
N ALA A 37 6.35 5.80 1.98
CA ALA A 37 7.41 6.30 2.85
C ALA A 37 7.92 5.23 3.83
N THR A 38 7.02 4.41 4.38
CA THR A 38 7.37 3.26 5.21
C THR A 38 8.18 2.22 4.43
N ASN A 39 7.77 1.89 3.21
CA ASN A 39 8.46 0.92 2.36
C ASN A 39 9.85 1.42 1.96
N ASP A 40 9.99 2.71 1.63
CA ASP A 40 11.28 3.36 1.43
C ASP A 40 12.19 3.22 2.65
N TYR A 41 11.66 3.52 3.84
CA TYR A 41 12.38 3.39 5.09
C TYR A 41 12.87 1.94 5.33
N TYR A 42 12.00 0.94 5.14
CA TYR A 42 12.39 -0.46 5.30
C TYR A 42 13.47 -0.89 4.32
N ARG A 43 13.42 -0.43 3.06
CA ARG A 43 14.45 -0.73 2.07
C ARG A 43 15.78 -0.07 2.42
N GLN A 44 15.77 1.20 2.82
CA GLN A 44 16.98 1.94 3.20
C GLN A 44 17.70 1.30 4.39
N LEU A 45 16.94 0.83 5.38
CA LEU A 45 17.48 0.13 6.55
C LEU A 45 17.67 -1.37 6.34
N ARG A 46 17.47 -1.89 5.11
CA ARG A 46 17.60 -3.32 4.77
C ARG A 46 16.75 -4.25 5.65
N MET A 47 15.60 -3.76 6.11
CA MET A 47 14.65 -4.53 6.91
C MET A 47 13.79 -5.42 6.01
N ALA A 48 13.24 -4.86 4.93
CA ALA A 48 12.38 -5.55 3.98
C ALA A 48 12.50 -4.94 2.59
N VAL A 49 12.20 -5.72 1.55
CA VAL A 49 12.19 -5.28 0.16
C VAL A 49 10.75 -5.35 -0.36
N VAL A 50 9.99 -4.28 -0.16
CA VAL A 50 8.56 -4.19 -0.50
C VAL A 50 8.32 -3.03 -1.43
N TYR A 51 7.51 -3.20 -2.47
CA TYR A 51 7.14 -2.15 -3.44
C TYR A 51 5.63 -2.09 -3.64
N LYS A 52 5.15 -0.91 -4.07
CA LYS A 52 3.82 -0.77 -4.67
C LYS A 52 3.92 -1.13 -6.15
N LYS A 53 2.98 -1.92 -6.65
CA LYS A 53 2.82 -2.22 -8.07
C LYS A 53 2.32 -0.95 -8.79
N PRO A 54 2.86 -0.63 -9.98
CA PRO A 54 2.39 0.51 -10.75
C PRO A 54 0.96 0.29 -11.24
N THR A 55 0.21 1.37 -11.42
CA THR A 55 -1.15 1.31 -11.96
C THR A 55 -1.12 0.67 -13.35
N PRO A 56 -1.88 -0.41 -13.60
CA PRO A 56 -1.81 -1.12 -14.86
C PRO A 56 -2.46 -0.29 -15.98
N ILE A 57 -1.69 -0.04 -17.03
CA ILE A 57 -2.14 0.67 -18.23
C ILE A 57 -1.89 -0.18 -19.48
N GLN A 58 -2.81 -0.12 -20.43
CA GLN A 58 -2.62 -0.60 -21.79
C GLN A 58 -2.11 0.56 -22.64
N ILE A 59 -0.86 0.48 -23.07
CA ILE A 59 -0.30 1.45 -24.00
C ILE A 59 -0.77 1.10 -25.41
N VAL A 60 -1.36 2.07 -26.11
CA VAL A 60 -1.89 1.90 -27.47
C VAL A 60 -1.01 2.59 -28.49
N LYS A 61 -0.56 3.81 -28.16
CA LYS A 61 0.26 4.61 -29.05
C LYS A 61 1.44 5.23 -28.30
N VAL A 62 2.62 5.08 -28.89
CA VAL A 62 3.88 5.64 -28.38
C VAL A 62 4.59 6.36 -29.52
N ASP A 63 5.05 7.57 -29.24
CA ASP A 63 5.94 8.31 -30.11
C ASP A 63 7.37 8.26 -29.57
N TYR A 64 8.35 8.24 -30.47
CA TYR A 64 9.78 8.19 -30.15
C TYR A 64 10.50 9.40 -30.74
N PRO A 65 10.47 10.58 -30.08
CA PRO A 65 11.12 11.79 -30.60
C PRO A 65 12.66 11.66 -30.64
N SER A 66 13.25 10.77 -29.84
CA SER A 66 14.68 10.44 -29.90
C SER A 66 14.93 9.02 -29.37
N ARG A 67 16.14 8.47 -29.59
CA ARG A 67 16.50 7.12 -29.09
C ARG A 67 16.42 6.97 -27.56
N ALA A 68 16.49 8.07 -26.81
CA ALA A 68 16.47 8.05 -25.35
C ALA A 68 15.10 8.43 -24.75
N GLN A 69 14.10 8.72 -25.58
CA GLN A 69 12.81 9.23 -25.12
C GLN A 69 11.66 8.52 -25.81
N ALA A 70 10.72 8.02 -25.01
CA ALA A 70 9.45 7.47 -25.46
C ALA A 70 8.32 8.26 -24.80
N VAL A 71 7.33 8.67 -25.58
CA VAL A 71 6.16 9.42 -25.11
C VAL A 71 4.91 8.61 -25.38
N ILE A 72 4.24 8.17 -24.32
CA ILE A 72 2.93 7.52 -24.42
C ILE A 72 1.92 8.60 -24.86
N LYS A 73 1.32 8.43 -26.04
CA LYS A 73 0.30 9.32 -26.59
C LYS A 73 -1.11 8.89 -26.22
N GLU A 74 -1.35 7.58 -26.21
CA GLU A 74 -2.66 7.01 -25.92
C GLU A 74 -2.50 5.75 -25.08
N ALA A 75 -3.25 5.69 -23.97
CA ALA A 75 -3.31 4.53 -23.10
C ALA A 75 -4.68 4.43 -22.43
N TYR A 76 -5.07 3.21 -22.10
CA TYR A 76 -6.29 2.90 -21.33
C TYR A 76 -5.92 2.27 -20.00
N PHE A 77 -6.64 2.61 -18.93
CA PHE A 77 -6.50 1.90 -17.66
C PHE A 77 -6.97 0.46 -17.80
N LYS A 78 -6.22 -0.48 -17.24
CA LYS A 78 -6.66 -1.87 -17.11
C LYS A 78 -7.18 -2.12 -15.69
N THR A 79 -8.10 -3.05 -15.56
CA THR A 79 -8.45 -3.60 -14.26
C THR A 79 -7.25 -4.36 -13.70
N PRO A 80 -6.81 -4.07 -12.46
CA PRO A 80 -5.77 -4.87 -11.81
C PRO A 80 -6.18 -6.34 -11.68
N SER A 81 -5.22 -7.24 -11.81
CA SER A 81 -5.41 -8.67 -11.55
C SER A 81 -4.96 -9.08 -10.15
N THR A 82 -4.17 -8.25 -9.48
CA THR A 82 -3.53 -8.54 -8.20
C THR A 82 -3.73 -7.39 -7.21
N THR A 83 -3.30 -7.59 -5.97
CA THR A 83 -3.15 -6.57 -4.92
C THR A 83 -2.08 -5.53 -5.23
N ASP A 84 -2.13 -4.40 -4.51
CA ASP A 84 -1.29 -3.23 -4.78
C ASP A 84 0.16 -3.36 -4.27
N TYR A 85 0.47 -4.15 -3.24
CA TYR A 85 1.82 -4.22 -2.65
C TYR A 85 2.34 -5.64 -2.55
N ASN A 86 3.62 -5.83 -2.82
CA ASN A 86 4.31 -7.09 -2.58
C ASN A 86 5.81 -6.91 -2.30
N GLY A 87 6.44 -7.97 -1.81
CA GLY A 87 7.86 -7.93 -1.50
C GLY A 87 8.37 -9.17 -0.79
N VAL A 88 9.54 -9.01 -0.17
CA VAL A 88 10.21 -10.06 0.60
C VAL A 88 10.64 -9.52 1.96
N TYR A 89 10.42 -10.33 2.99
CA TYR A 89 10.86 -10.08 4.35
C TYR A 89 11.28 -11.40 5.00
N GLN A 90 12.51 -11.48 5.52
CA GLN A 90 13.07 -12.71 6.13
C GLN A 90 12.96 -13.96 5.23
N GLY A 91 13.11 -13.79 3.90
CA GLY A 91 12.97 -14.87 2.92
C GLY A 91 11.54 -15.28 2.60
N LEU A 92 10.53 -14.67 3.24
CA LEU A 92 9.12 -14.93 3.00
C LEU A 92 8.54 -13.92 2.01
N TYR A 93 7.70 -14.42 1.10
CA TYR A 93 6.92 -13.57 0.20
C TYR A 93 5.83 -12.83 0.98
N LEU A 94 5.84 -11.50 0.86
CA LEU A 94 4.80 -10.63 1.40
C LEU A 94 3.89 -10.16 0.26
N ASP A 95 2.58 -10.15 0.51
CA ASP A 95 1.59 -9.61 -0.41
C ASP A 95 0.45 -8.97 0.37
N PHE A 96 0.18 -7.69 0.11
CA PHE A 96 -0.85 -7.00 0.88
C PHE A 96 -1.57 -5.91 0.10
N GLU A 97 -2.72 -5.57 0.65
CA GLU A 97 -3.58 -4.49 0.20
C GLU A 97 -3.74 -3.44 1.31
N ALA A 98 -4.02 -2.19 0.95
CA ALA A 98 -4.21 -1.12 1.91
C ALA A 98 -5.52 -0.40 1.66
N LYS A 99 -6.41 -0.41 2.66
CA LYS A 99 -7.73 0.23 2.55
C LYS A 99 -8.05 1.02 3.80
N GLU A 100 -8.82 2.08 3.62
CA GLU A 100 -9.31 2.92 4.70
C GLU A 100 -10.83 3.00 4.72
N THR A 101 -11.39 3.23 5.90
CA THR A 101 -12.81 3.42 6.12
C THR A 101 -13.07 4.55 7.11
N LYS A 102 -14.18 5.26 6.92
CA LYS A 102 -14.72 6.25 7.87
C LYS A 102 -15.78 5.64 8.80
N ASN A 103 -16.17 4.39 8.56
CA ASN A 103 -17.10 3.69 9.44
C ASN A 103 -16.39 3.40 10.78
N LYS A 104 -17.12 3.48 11.90
CA LYS A 104 -16.60 3.30 13.25
C LYS A 104 -16.77 1.88 13.81
N ALA A 105 -17.65 1.07 13.21
CA ALA A 105 -18.04 -0.23 13.79
C ALA A 105 -17.68 -1.42 12.89
N SER A 106 -17.34 -1.19 11.62
CA SER A 106 -17.00 -2.27 10.70
C SER A 106 -16.22 -1.78 9.47
N PHE A 107 -15.54 -2.71 8.81
CA PHE A 107 -14.86 -2.51 7.55
C PHE A 107 -15.71 -3.07 6.39
N PRO A 108 -16.23 -2.23 5.48
CA PRO A 108 -17.07 -2.71 4.37
C PRO A 108 -16.31 -3.59 3.38
N LEU A 109 -16.86 -4.75 3.02
CA LEU A 109 -16.22 -5.66 2.04
C LEU A 109 -16.19 -5.07 0.63
N LYS A 110 -17.12 -4.17 0.29
CA LYS A 110 -17.15 -3.45 -1.00
C LYS A 110 -15.87 -2.65 -1.31
N ASN A 111 -15.01 -2.43 -0.32
CA ASN A 111 -13.70 -1.80 -0.51
C ASN A 111 -12.67 -2.73 -1.18
N PHE A 112 -13.00 -4.02 -1.31
CA PHE A 112 -12.21 -5.03 -1.99
C PHE A 112 -12.91 -5.50 -3.27
N HIS A 113 -12.10 -5.99 -4.20
CA HIS A 113 -12.56 -6.48 -5.49
C HIS A 113 -12.31 -8.00 -5.62
N PRO A 114 -13.12 -8.73 -6.41
CA PRO A 114 -12.99 -10.19 -6.55
C PRO A 114 -11.58 -10.67 -6.95
N HIS A 115 -10.87 -9.91 -7.79
CA HIS A 115 -9.52 -10.27 -8.22
C HIS A 115 -8.51 -10.24 -7.07
N GLN A 116 -8.65 -9.32 -6.11
CA GLN A 116 -7.77 -9.26 -4.94
C GLN A 116 -7.96 -10.49 -4.04
N ILE A 117 -9.21 -10.89 -3.82
CA ILE A 117 -9.55 -12.07 -3.00
C ILE A 117 -9.05 -13.36 -3.64
N ARG A 118 -9.20 -13.49 -4.96
CA ARG A 118 -8.64 -14.62 -5.71
C ARG A 118 -7.13 -14.67 -5.60
N HIS A 119 -6.46 -13.54 -5.86
CA HIS A 119 -5.00 -13.43 -5.76
C HIS A 119 -4.49 -13.77 -4.36
N PHE A 120 -5.14 -13.27 -3.30
CA PHE A 120 -4.80 -13.67 -1.93
C PHE A 120 -4.95 -15.18 -1.69
N SER A 121 -6.00 -15.80 -2.22
CA SER A 121 -6.21 -17.24 -2.08
C SER A 121 -5.10 -18.04 -2.76
N GLU A 122 -4.68 -17.63 -3.96
CA GLU A 122 -3.57 -18.24 -4.70
C GLU A 122 -2.23 -18.09 -3.96
N CYS A 123 -1.92 -16.88 -3.47
CA CYS A 123 -0.69 -16.63 -2.72
C CYS A 123 -0.66 -17.39 -1.37
N LEU A 124 -1.78 -17.47 -0.66
CA LEU A 124 -1.87 -18.26 0.57
C LEU A 124 -1.66 -19.75 0.30
N GLY A 125 -2.16 -20.27 -0.82
CA GLY A 125 -1.91 -21.65 -1.27
C GLY A 125 -0.43 -21.95 -1.53
N GLN A 126 0.40 -20.93 -1.74
CA GLN A 126 1.85 -21.03 -1.90
C GLN A 126 2.62 -20.57 -0.64
N ALA A 127 1.97 -20.63 0.53
CA ALA A 127 2.53 -20.24 1.83
C ALA A 127 2.94 -18.75 1.95
N GLY A 128 2.47 -17.88 1.05
CA GLY A 128 2.70 -16.43 1.13
C GLY A 128 2.14 -15.81 2.41
N VAL A 129 2.77 -14.74 2.90
CA VAL A 129 2.27 -13.93 4.01
C VAL A 129 1.36 -12.84 3.44
N CYS A 130 0.06 -13.14 3.40
CA CYS A 130 -0.96 -12.28 2.83
C CYS A 130 -1.77 -11.56 3.90
N PHE A 131 -1.91 -10.25 3.80
CA PHE A 131 -2.63 -9.44 4.78
C PHE A 131 -3.20 -8.15 4.19
N VAL A 132 -3.98 -7.43 4.99
CA VAL A 132 -4.48 -6.10 4.64
C VAL A 132 -4.13 -5.12 5.74
N VAL A 133 -3.64 -3.96 5.34
CA VAL A 133 -3.49 -2.80 6.23
C VAL A 133 -4.82 -2.04 6.23
N MET A 134 -5.53 -2.07 7.35
CA MET A 134 -6.86 -1.48 7.51
C MET A 134 -6.80 -0.23 8.38
N ARG A 135 -7.17 0.94 7.83
CA ARG A 135 -7.25 2.20 8.57
C ARG A 135 -8.70 2.58 8.88
N PHE A 136 -9.01 2.79 10.15
CA PHE A 136 -10.24 3.42 10.62
C PHE A 136 -9.97 4.91 10.83
N VAL A 137 -10.22 5.71 9.78
CA VAL A 137 -9.83 7.14 9.72
C VAL A 137 -10.41 7.92 10.89
N THR A 138 -11.70 7.72 11.18
CA THR A 138 -12.40 8.47 12.25
C THR A 138 -12.01 8.02 13.66
N LEU A 139 -11.50 6.79 13.80
CA LEU A 139 -11.04 6.28 15.09
C LEU A 139 -9.54 6.51 15.30
N HIS A 140 -8.81 6.93 14.27
CA HIS A 140 -7.35 7.01 14.26
C HIS A 140 -6.68 5.67 14.61
N ARG A 141 -7.28 4.55 14.16
CA ARG A 141 -6.78 3.20 14.40
C ARG A 141 -6.33 2.54 13.12
N LEU A 142 -5.32 1.70 13.23
CA LEU A 142 -4.67 1.05 12.10
C LEU A 142 -4.40 -0.40 12.48
N PHE A 143 -4.68 -1.32 11.56
CA PHE A 143 -4.55 -2.75 11.83
C PHE A 143 -3.84 -3.45 10.68
N VAL A 144 -3.12 -4.52 11.01
CA VAL A 144 -2.77 -5.58 10.08
C VAL A 144 -3.76 -6.71 10.30
N TYR A 145 -4.50 -7.07 9.25
CA TYR A 145 -5.52 -8.10 9.31
C TYR A 145 -5.19 -9.26 8.35
N PRO A 146 -5.24 -10.53 8.80
CA PRO A 146 -4.91 -11.67 7.95
C PRO A 146 -5.83 -11.75 6.71
N ALA A 147 -5.25 -11.99 5.53
CA ALA A 147 -6.05 -12.15 4.31
C ALA A 147 -6.95 -13.39 4.37
N SER A 148 -6.56 -14.44 5.10
CA SER A 148 -7.38 -15.63 5.35
C SER A 148 -8.74 -15.25 5.94
N ASN A 149 -8.75 -14.36 6.94
CA ASN A 149 -9.98 -13.95 7.60
C ASN A 149 -10.83 -13.05 6.69
N LEU A 150 -10.20 -12.19 5.89
CA LEU A 150 -10.90 -11.43 4.86
C LEU A 150 -11.60 -12.36 3.85
N ILE A 151 -10.92 -13.42 3.39
CA ILE A 151 -11.49 -14.40 2.46
C ILE A 151 -12.69 -15.11 3.10
N MET A 152 -12.61 -15.50 4.37
CA MET A 152 -13.74 -16.11 5.09
C MET A 152 -14.98 -15.20 5.09
N TYR A 153 -14.81 -13.92 5.44
CA TYR A 153 -15.91 -12.95 5.40
C TYR A 153 -16.44 -12.72 3.99
N TRP A 154 -15.56 -12.69 2.99
CA TRP A 154 -15.94 -12.53 1.59
C TRP A 154 -16.81 -13.69 1.10
N GLN A 155 -16.38 -14.93 1.33
CA GLN A 155 -17.13 -16.12 0.94
C GLN A 155 -18.47 -16.23 1.67
N ALA A 156 -18.49 -15.93 2.98
CA ALA A 156 -19.72 -15.93 3.75
C ALA A 156 -20.73 -14.89 3.23
N ALA A 157 -20.26 -13.73 2.72
CA ALA A 157 -21.15 -12.71 2.17
C ALA A 157 -21.89 -13.19 0.89
N ASP A 158 -21.27 -14.06 0.10
CA ASP A 158 -21.89 -14.66 -1.09
C ASP A 158 -23.04 -15.63 -0.71
N THR A 159 -22.98 -16.23 0.48
CA THR A 159 -24.03 -17.13 1.01
C THR A 159 -24.98 -16.45 2.00
N GLY A 160 -25.12 -15.12 1.94
CA GLY A 160 -26.06 -14.35 2.77
C GLY A 160 -25.52 -13.87 4.13
N GLY A 161 -24.21 -14.03 4.36
CA GLY A 161 -23.52 -13.49 5.53
C GLY A 161 -23.33 -11.97 5.52
N ARG A 162 -22.53 -11.47 6.46
CA ARG A 162 -22.30 -10.03 6.63
C ARG A 162 -21.49 -9.46 5.46
N LYS A 163 -21.90 -8.29 4.95
CA LYS A 163 -21.18 -7.55 3.89
C LYS A 163 -20.10 -6.59 4.44
N SER A 164 -19.72 -6.79 5.70
CA SER A 164 -18.67 -6.03 6.39
C SER A 164 -18.06 -6.85 7.51
N ILE A 165 -16.79 -6.59 7.81
CA ILE A 165 -16.03 -7.19 8.90
C ILE A 165 -16.22 -6.32 10.15
N PRO A 166 -16.79 -6.82 11.25
CA PRO A 166 -16.95 -6.05 12.48
C PRO A 166 -15.60 -5.57 13.03
N LEU A 167 -15.56 -4.38 13.62
CA LEU A 167 -14.33 -3.89 14.29
C LEU A 167 -13.89 -4.84 15.41
N THR A 168 -14.83 -5.42 16.16
CA THR A 168 -14.54 -6.40 17.22
C THR A 168 -13.83 -7.65 16.69
N ASP A 169 -14.14 -8.07 15.47
CA ASP A 169 -13.43 -9.18 14.82
C ASP A 169 -12.01 -8.75 14.44
N ILE A 170 -11.85 -7.55 13.89
CA ILE A 170 -10.53 -6.99 13.53
C ILE A 170 -9.64 -6.79 14.76
N GLU A 171 -10.21 -6.41 15.90
CA GLU A 171 -9.50 -6.29 17.17
C GLU A 171 -9.05 -7.64 17.72
N THR A 172 -9.86 -8.68 17.54
CA THR A 172 -9.59 -10.02 18.05
C THR A 172 -8.61 -10.79 17.15
N ASN A 173 -8.82 -10.69 15.84
CA ASN A 173 -8.16 -11.49 14.82
C ASN A 173 -7.14 -10.69 13.98
N GLY A 174 -6.92 -9.42 14.32
CA GLY A 174 -5.92 -8.56 13.70
C GLY A 174 -4.93 -8.04 14.73
N PHE A 175 -3.87 -7.42 14.22
CA PHE A 175 -2.85 -6.77 15.03
C PHE A 175 -3.00 -5.26 14.94
N GLU A 176 -3.27 -4.60 16.06
CA GLU A 176 -3.33 -3.14 16.10
C GLU A 176 -1.94 -2.53 16.01
N LEU A 177 -1.76 -1.62 15.06
CA LEU A 177 -0.53 -0.86 14.88
C LEU A 177 -0.66 0.48 15.60
N HIS A 178 0.42 0.86 16.28
CA HIS A 178 0.57 2.20 16.84
C HIS A 178 1.55 2.98 15.95
N PRO A 179 1.06 3.99 15.19
CA PRO A 179 1.91 4.82 14.33
C PRO A 179 3.06 5.44 15.13
N LYS A 180 4.27 5.40 14.58
CA LYS A 180 5.47 6.04 15.14
C LYS A 180 5.87 7.22 14.26
N LEU A 181 6.79 8.05 14.75
CA LEU A 181 7.35 9.15 13.94
C LEU A 181 8.03 8.60 12.67
N GLN A 182 8.83 7.54 12.84
CA GLN A 182 9.45 6.78 11.74
C GLN A 182 9.56 5.29 12.12
N PRO A 183 9.07 4.35 11.29
CA PRO A 183 8.26 4.61 10.10
C PRO A 183 6.81 5.01 10.48
N PRO A 184 6.08 5.73 9.61
CA PRO A 184 4.68 6.12 9.86
C PRO A 184 3.75 4.93 10.11
N ILE A 185 3.91 3.85 9.32
CA ILE A 185 3.09 2.65 9.42
C ILE A 185 4.00 1.46 9.71
N PRO A 186 4.25 1.11 10.98
CA PRO A 186 5.19 0.04 11.35
C PRO A 186 4.61 -1.38 11.12
N TYR A 187 4.08 -1.67 9.92
CA TYR A 187 3.34 -2.90 9.64
C TYR A 187 4.15 -4.20 9.79
N LEU A 188 5.49 -4.15 9.75
CA LEU A 188 6.31 -5.35 9.94
C LEU A 188 6.08 -5.99 11.33
N ALA A 189 5.71 -5.21 12.35
CA ALA A 189 5.33 -5.77 13.65
C ALA A 189 4.09 -6.67 13.54
N GLY A 190 3.09 -6.28 12.74
CA GLY A 190 1.94 -7.11 12.44
C GLY A 190 2.29 -8.32 11.57
N VAL A 191 3.27 -8.19 10.67
CA VAL A 191 3.79 -9.30 9.86
C VAL A 191 4.48 -10.34 10.74
N ASP A 192 5.34 -9.91 11.68
CA ASP A 192 5.99 -10.80 12.64
C ASP A 192 4.93 -11.56 13.46
N TRP A 193 3.89 -10.87 13.93
CA TRP A 193 2.74 -11.50 14.62
C TRP A 193 2.03 -12.54 13.74
N LEU A 194 1.78 -12.24 12.47
CA LEU A 194 1.18 -13.20 11.52
C LEU A 194 2.05 -14.44 11.32
N ILE A 195 3.36 -14.26 11.17
CA ILE A 195 4.32 -15.37 10.98
C ILE A 195 4.32 -16.28 12.20
N GLN A 196 4.34 -15.70 13.41
CA GLN A 196 4.31 -16.47 14.66
C GLN A 196 2.98 -17.22 14.81
N THR A 197 1.85 -16.55 14.56
CA THR A 197 0.51 -17.15 14.68
C THR A 197 0.30 -18.28 13.67
N LYS A 198 0.85 -18.17 12.45
CA LYS A 198 0.87 -19.27 11.48
C LYS A 198 1.67 -20.48 11.96
N LYS A 199 2.85 -20.25 12.58
CA LYS A 199 3.70 -21.33 13.10
C LYS A 199 3.08 -22.05 14.29
N VAL A 200 2.33 -21.36 15.14
CA VAL A 200 1.63 -21.97 16.28
C VAL A 200 0.53 -22.97 15.86
N GLY A 201 0.08 -22.93 14.60
CA GLY A 201 -0.80 -23.96 14.01
C GLY A 201 -0.08 -25.19 13.43
N ILE A 202 1.26 -25.18 13.38
CA ILE A 202 2.11 -26.31 13.00
C ILE A 202 2.85 -26.71 14.27
N ILE A 203 2.16 -27.43 15.15
CA ILE A 203 2.82 -28.05 16.29
C ILE A 203 3.65 -29.20 15.74
N ASP A 204 4.94 -29.12 16.03
CA ASP A 204 6.04 -30.06 15.80
C ASP A 204 5.63 -31.54 15.56
N GLU A 205 6.11 -32.11 14.45
CA GLU A 205 6.45 -33.54 14.34
C GLU A 205 7.95 -33.71 14.57
#